data_AF-A0A0E0JWB4-F1
#
_entry.id   AF-A0A0E0JWB4-F1
#
_cell.length_a   1.000
_cell.length_b   1.000
_cell.length_c   1.000
_cell.angle_alpha   90.00
_cell.angle_beta   90.00
_cell.angle_gamma   90.00
#
_symmetry.space_group_name_H-M   'P 1'
#
loop_
_entity.id
_entity.type
_entity.pdbx_description
1 polymer ?
#
loop_
_entity_poly.entity_id
_entity_poly.type
_entity_poly.pdbx_seq_one_letter_code
_entity_poly.pdbx_strand_id
1 'polypeptide(L)'
;MSPMLDDMIVNPPLMMSNISLDVSAAAADATGDGGNGGVDDRISLLPDDLLRDIVSGLPAKDGARTAVLSSRWRHLWRSTPLVLVDTHLLPEEEGRRPPRAVADTVSRVLDAHPGPFLSVSLTTTRFVDSAQAARWLELLATKGVEHLIFVNRHSPLPCLRLPTEIFKCSSPRSLYIGAWALPAAAAAAAFPNLQELYLACVAMDDRDLNLLLQLYPPQLEQLSFNENITPIVRIGHAPQLRVLGYLLPGIDVLEIGNTIIKDGTTVSQIEQRCPERRFFGLENVFRNS
;
A
#
# COMPACT_ATOMS: atom_id res chain seq x y z
N MET A 1 11.65 7.42 20.25
CA MET A 1 10.55 7.03 19.33
C MET A 1 9.72 6.00 20.04
N SER A 2 8.39 6.19 20.06
CA SER A 2 7.47 5.29 20.76
C SER A 2 7.42 3.93 20.04
N PRO A 3 7.41 2.78 20.73
CA PRO A 3 7.24 1.46 20.11
C PRO A 3 5.95 1.33 19.28
N MET A 4 4.96 2.20 19.56
CA MET A 4 3.71 2.31 18.81
C MET A 4 3.91 2.85 17.37
N LEU A 5 4.94 3.67 17.12
CA LEU A 5 5.31 4.15 15.78
C LEU A 5 5.92 3.03 14.93
N ASP A 6 6.81 2.22 15.52
CA ASP A 6 7.42 1.10 14.81
C ASP A 6 6.34 0.06 14.45
N ASP A 7 5.38 -0.19 15.33
CA ASP A 7 4.30 -1.14 15.07
C ASP A 7 3.30 -0.64 14.00
N MET A 8 2.98 0.67 13.95
CA MET A 8 2.09 1.23 12.92
C MET A 8 2.76 1.45 11.56
N ILE A 9 4.08 1.67 11.52
CA ILE A 9 4.84 1.72 10.25
C ILE A 9 5.01 0.30 9.67
N VAL A 10 5.12 -0.71 10.53
CA VAL A 10 5.28 -2.12 10.15
C VAL A 10 3.94 -2.80 9.88
N ASN A 11 2.87 -2.41 10.59
CA ASN A 11 1.50 -2.91 10.46
C ASN A 11 0.53 -1.72 10.23
N PRO A 12 0.40 -1.20 9.00
CA PRO A 12 -0.67 -0.25 8.68
C PRO A 12 -2.03 -0.88 9.05
N PRO A 13 -2.99 -0.10 9.58
CA PRO A 13 -4.27 -0.63 10.09
C PRO A 13 -4.93 -1.53 9.04
N LEU A 14 -5.08 -2.80 9.43
CA LEU A 14 -5.58 -3.97 8.68
C LEU A 14 -6.13 -3.64 7.29
N MET A 15 -5.27 -3.74 6.28
CA MET A 15 -5.63 -3.40 4.91
C MET A 15 -6.05 -4.58 4.02
N MET A 16 -6.02 -5.81 4.51
CA MET A 16 -6.45 -6.97 3.72
C MET A 16 -7.15 -8.02 4.60
N SER A 17 -8.39 -7.72 4.98
CA SER A 17 -9.37 -8.79 5.22
C SER A 17 -10.29 -8.83 4.00
N ASN A 18 -9.93 -9.67 3.03
CA ASN A 18 -10.79 -10.35 2.05
C ASN A 18 -9.98 -10.81 0.84
N ILE A 19 -8.98 -11.66 1.07
CA ILE A 19 -8.71 -12.74 0.12
C ILE A 19 -8.88 -14.03 0.93
N SER A 20 -10.13 -14.36 1.25
CA SER A 20 -10.46 -15.77 1.47
C SER A 20 -10.37 -16.43 0.12
N LEU A 21 -9.25 -17.09 -0.16
CA LEU A 21 -9.25 -18.17 -1.13
C LEU A 21 -10.12 -19.27 -0.54
N ASP A 22 -11.39 -19.28 -0.91
CA ASP A 22 -12.30 -20.37 -0.60
C ASP A 22 -11.91 -21.56 -1.50
N VAL A 23 -10.89 -22.31 -1.09
CA VAL A 23 -10.38 -23.52 -1.80
C VAL A 23 -11.35 -24.71 -1.61
N SER A 24 -12.55 -24.47 -1.07
CA SER A 24 -13.52 -25.51 -0.72
C SER A 24 -14.18 -26.21 -1.93
N ALA A 25 -14.09 -25.67 -3.15
CA ALA A 25 -14.89 -26.19 -4.27
C ALA A 25 -14.23 -27.30 -5.13
N ALA A 26 -12.96 -27.65 -4.91
CA ALA A 26 -12.23 -28.57 -5.82
C ALA A 26 -12.18 -30.04 -5.37
N ALA A 27 -12.90 -30.44 -4.31
CA ALA A 27 -12.75 -31.77 -3.68
C ALA A 27 -13.94 -32.73 -3.85
N ALA A 28 -14.89 -32.48 -4.75
CA ALA A 28 -16.04 -33.37 -4.94
C ALA A 28 -16.33 -33.61 -6.42
N ASP A 29 -15.55 -34.50 -7.05
CA ASP A 29 -16.09 -35.73 -7.67
C ASP A 29 -14.94 -36.58 -8.25
N ALA A 30 -14.58 -37.67 -7.57
CA ALA A 30 -13.80 -38.75 -8.16
C ALA A 30 -13.99 -40.02 -7.31
N THR A 31 -15.17 -40.64 -7.42
CA THR A 31 -15.33 -42.04 -7.03
C THR A 31 -14.89 -42.91 -8.22
N GLY A 32 -13.76 -43.60 -8.06
CA GLY A 32 -13.18 -44.45 -9.10
C GLY A 32 -12.12 -45.35 -8.49
N ASP A 33 -12.50 -46.62 -8.34
CA ASP A 33 -11.80 -47.75 -7.74
C ASP A 33 -10.48 -48.14 -8.47
N GLY A 34 -9.48 -48.51 -7.68
CA GLY A 34 -8.47 -49.52 -8.02
C GLY A 34 -7.32 -49.15 -8.97
N GLY A 35 -6.12 -48.95 -8.41
CA GLY A 35 -4.88 -49.45 -9.05
C GLY A 35 -3.67 -48.51 -9.12
N ASN A 36 -2.60 -48.95 -8.46
CA ASN A 36 -1.18 -48.64 -8.70
C ASN A 36 -0.63 -47.29 -8.23
N GLY A 37 0.30 -47.36 -7.27
CA GLY A 37 0.97 -46.23 -6.61
C GLY A 37 2.01 -45.52 -7.46
N GLY A 38 1.56 -44.74 -8.44
CA GLY A 38 2.19 -43.48 -8.78
C GLY A 38 1.43 -42.38 -8.06
N VAL A 39 2.10 -41.53 -7.29
CA VAL A 39 1.46 -40.29 -6.81
C VAL A 39 1.21 -39.46 -8.06
N ASP A 40 0.02 -39.54 -8.64
CA ASP A 40 -0.35 -38.71 -9.79
C ASP A 40 -0.08 -37.26 -9.43
N ASP A 41 0.71 -36.58 -10.26
CA ASP A 41 1.04 -35.16 -10.08
C ASP A 41 -0.20 -34.31 -10.39
N ARG A 42 -1.09 -34.22 -9.40
CA ARG A 42 -2.36 -33.49 -9.47
C ARG A 42 -2.14 -32.00 -9.71
N ILE A 43 -0.98 -31.46 -9.35
CA ILE A 43 -0.65 -30.05 -9.54
C ILE A 43 -0.41 -29.76 -11.02
N SER A 44 0.24 -30.68 -11.75
CA SER A 44 0.43 -30.55 -13.20
C SER A 44 -0.87 -30.62 -14.01
N LEU A 45 -1.95 -31.20 -13.44
CA LEU A 45 -3.27 -31.30 -14.07
C LEU A 45 -4.11 -30.02 -13.95
N LEU A 46 -3.74 -29.08 -13.08
CA LEU A 46 -4.50 -27.84 -12.90
C LEU A 46 -4.46 -26.97 -14.17
N PRO A 47 -5.54 -26.27 -14.54
CA PRO A 47 -5.56 -25.25 -15.59
C PRO A 47 -4.64 -24.06 -15.28
N ASP A 48 -4.19 -23.34 -16.31
CA ASP A 48 -3.28 -22.20 -16.15
C ASP A 48 -3.84 -21.11 -15.23
N ASP A 49 -5.15 -20.86 -15.26
CA ASP A 49 -5.76 -19.82 -14.44
C ASP A 49 -5.63 -20.12 -12.95
N LEU A 50 -5.88 -21.37 -12.52
CA LEU A 50 -5.67 -21.78 -11.13
C LEU A 50 -4.20 -21.74 -10.72
N LEU A 51 -3.29 -22.06 -11.65
CA LEU A 51 -1.85 -21.92 -11.39
C LEU A 51 -1.43 -20.45 -11.24
N ARG A 52 -2.04 -19.52 -12.01
CA ARG A 52 -1.83 -18.08 -11.83
C ARG A 52 -2.35 -17.62 -10.47
N ASP A 53 -3.53 -18.08 -10.06
CA ASP A 53 -4.10 -17.75 -8.76
C ASP A 53 -3.16 -18.17 -7.62
N ILE A 54 -2.64 -19.40 -7.69
CA ILE A 54 -1.62 -19.90 -6.75
C ILE A 54 -0.39 -18.98 -6.75
N VAL A 55 0.20 -18.69 -7.91
CA VAL A 55 1.41 -17.87 -8.00
C VAL A 55 1.17 -16.43 -7.52
N SER A 56 -0.01 -15.86 -7.79
CA SER A 56 -0.38 -14.50 -7.40
C SER A 56 -0.55 -14.33 -5.89
N GLY A 57 -0.95 -15.41 -5.20
CA GLY A 57 -1.08 -15.45 -3.74
C GLY A 57 0.24 -15.64 -3.01
N LEU A 58 1.33 -15.99 -3.72
CA LEU A 58 2.64 -16.19 -3.10
C LEU A 58 3.42 -14.87 -2.99
N PRO A 59 4.20 -14.69 -1.91
CA PRO A 59 5.24 -13.65 -1.88
C PRO A 59 6.16 -13.78 -3.09
N ALA A 60 6.59 -12.66 -3.67
CA ALA A 60 7.38 -12.64 -4.92
C ALA A 60 8.62 -13.56 -4.89
N LYS A 61 9.25 -13.70 -3.71
CA LYS A 61 10.36 -14.63 -3.46
C LYS A 61 9.97 -16.09 -3.69
N ASP A 62 8.81 -16.52 -3.19
CA ASP A 62 8.33 -17.89 -3.32
C ASP A 62 7.66 -18.13 -4.67
N GLY A 63 6.96 -17.13 -5.21
CA GLY A 63 6.49 -17.14 -6.59
C GLY A 63 7.64 -17.39 -7.58
N ALA A 64 8.78 -16.73 -7.39
CA ALA A 64 9.97 -16.96 -8.23
C ALA A 64 10.54 -18.38 -8.12
N ARG A 65 10.39 -19.06 -6.97
CA ARG A 65 10.84 -20.45 -6.80
C ARG A 65 9.99 -21.43 -7.62
N THR A 66 8.70 -21.13 -7.82
CA THR A 66 7.83 -21.98 -8.65
C THR A 66 8.32 -22.07 -10.11
N ALA A 67 9.03 -21.05 -10.61
CA ALA A 67 9.56 -21.03 -11.98
C ALA A 67 10.61 -22.12 -12.28
N VAL A 68 11.10 -22.83 -11.24
CA VAL A 68 12.01 -23.96 -11.39
C VAL A 68 11.26 -25.28 -11.61
N LEU A 69 9.97 -25.36 -11.24
CA LEU A 69 9.17 -26.59 -11.31
C LEU A 69 9.00 -27.10 -12.74
N SER A 70 8.69 -26.21 -13.69
CA SER A 70 8.68 -26.53 -15.13
C SER A 70 8.72 -25.28 -16.00
N SER A 71 8.84 -25.45 -17.33
CA SER A 71 8.71 -24.34 -18.29
C SER A 71 7.36 -23.63 -18.17
N ARG A 72 6.28 -24.38 -17.94
CA ARG A 72 4.92 -23.86 -17.75
C ARG A 72 4.87 -22.89 -16.57
N TRP A 73 5.37 -23.31 -15.40
CA TRP A 73 5.45 -22.45 -14.21
C TRP A 73 6.33 -21.21 -14.42
N ARG A 74 7.43 -21.35 -15.17
CA ARG A 74 8.27 -20.20 -15.54
C ARG A 74 7.52 -19.18 -16.38
N HIS A 75 6.72 -19.62 -17.34
CA HIS A 75 5.91 -18.71 -18.17
C HIS A 75 4.83 -18.02 -17.34
N LEU A 76 4.14 -18.77 -16.47
CA LEU A 76 3.12 -18.20 -15.57
C LEU A 76 3.72 -17.17 -14.62
N TRP A 77 4.84 -17.49 -13.97
CA TRP A 77 5.53 -16.54 -13.09
C TRP A 77 5.85 -15.22 -13.80
N ARG A 78 6.32 -15.25 -15.06
CA ARG A 78 6.66 -14.03 -15.81
C ARG A 78 5.47 -13.11 -16.12
N SER A 79 4.25 -13.63 -16.16
CA SER A 79 3.04 -12.85 -16.49
C SER A 79 2.12 -12.58 -15.30
N THR A 80 2.36 -13.24 -14.16
CA THR A 80 1.45 -13.17 -13.01
C THR A 80 1.69 -11.87 -12.22
N PRO A 81 0.63 -11.15 -11.81
CA PRO A 81 0.73 -10.06 -10.85
C PRO A 81 1.24 -10.58 -9.50
N LEU A 82 2.45 -10.17 -9.09
CA LEU A 82 3.06 -10.64 -7.84
C LEU A 82 2.79 -9.71 -6.66
N VAL A 83 2.90 -10.26 -5.45
CA VAL A 83 2.92 -9.50 -4.19
C VAL A 83 4.35 -9.42 -3.65
N LEU A 84 4.90 -8.21 -3.56
CA LEU A 84 6.24 -7.96 -3.03
C LEU A 84 6.16 -7.27 -1.67
N VAL A 85 6.62 -7.94 -0.62
CA VAL A 85 6.75 -7.35 0.73
C VAL A 85 8.21 -7.46 1.15
N ASP A 86 8.86 -6.34 1.39
CA ASP A 86 10.30 -6.31 1.70
C ASP A 86 10.65 -6.92 3.06
N THR A 87 9.71 -6.93 4.02
CA THR A 87 9.84 -7.65 5.29
C THR A 87 9.99 -9.16 5.10
N HIS A 88 9.38 -9.75 4.07
CA HIS A 88 9.52 -11.19 3.76
C HIS A 88 10.90 -11.54 3.18
N LEU A 89 11.68 -10.52 2.80
CA LEU A 89 13.06 -10.69 2.33
C LEU A 89 14.06 -10.65 3.50
N LEU A 90 13.62 -10.29 4.70
CA LEU A 90 14.40 -10.44 5.93
C LEU A 90 14.58 -11.94 6.23
N PRO A 91 15.76 -12.37 6.70
CA PRO A 91 15.92 -13.72 7.20
C PRO A 91 15.13 -13.90 8.49
N GLU A 92 14.63 -15.11 8.69
CA GLU A 92 13.96 -15.53 9.93
C GLU A 92 14.93 -15.56 11.12
N GLU A 93 16.20 -15.80 10.85
CA GLU A 93 17.28 -15.89 11.83
C GLU A 93 18.19 -14.66 11.69
N GLU A 94 18.47 -13.98 12.80
CA GLU A 94 19.44 -12.89 13.00
C GLU A 94 18.94 -11.46 12.76
N GLY A 95 18.59 -10.80 13.88
CA GLY A 95 18.24 -9.38 14.01
C GLY A 95 19.34 -8.38 13.70
N ARG A 96 20.17 -8.60 12.67
CA ARG A 96 21.28 -7.72 12.27
C ARG A 96 21.61 -7.71 10.77
N ARG A 97 20.71 -8.07 9.85
CA ARG A 97 20.99 -7.76 8.44
C ARG A 97 20.95 -6.24 8.21
N PRO A 98 21.96 -5.65 7.53
CA PRO A 98 21.94 -4.23 7.23
C PRO A 98 20.79 -3.95 6.24
N PRO A 99 20.05 -2.84 6.41
CA PRO A 99 18.96 -2.43 5.50
C PRO A 99 19.33 -2.47 4.00
N ARG A 100 20.63 -2.32 3.68
CA ARG A 100 21.17 -2.41 2.32
C ARG A 100 20.94 -3.76 1.64
N ALA A 101 21.09 -4.88 2.35
CA ALA A 101 20.93 -6.21 1.75
C ALA A 101 19.48 -6.49 1.30
N VAL A 102 18.51 -5.92 2.01
CA VAL A 102 17.10 -5.96 1.61
C VAL A 102 16.86 -5.09 0.39
N ALA A 103 17.37 -3.85 0.39
CA ALA A 103 17.25 -2.95 -0.75
C ALA A 103 17.88 -3.52 -2.04
N ASP A 104 19.03 -4.18 -1.94
CA ASP A 104 19.65 -4.88 -3.07
C ASP A 104 18.78 -6.04 -3.57
N THR A 105 18.10 -6.73 -2.66
CA THR A 105 17.19 -7.83 -3.02
C THR A 105 15.92 -7.30 -3.66
N VAL A 106 15.31 -6.22 -3.13
CA VAL A 106 14.18 -5.53 -3.76
C VAL A 106 14.55 -5.10 -5.18
N SER A 107 15.71 -4.45 -5.36
CA SER A 107 16.20 -4.03 -6.68
C SER A 107 16.28 -5.22 -7.64
N ARG A 108 16.86 -6.35 -7.22
CA ARG A 108 16.93 -7.57 -8.03
C ARG A 108 15.55 -8.15 -8.37
N VAL A 109 14.60 -8.15 -7.43
CA VAL A 109 13.24 -8.64 -7.69
C VAL A 109 12.53 -7.77 -8.72
N LEU A 110 12.62 -6.44 -8.56
CA LEU A 110 12.05 -5.50 -9.51
C LEU A 110 12.70 -5.64 -10.90
N ASP A 111 14.01 -5.86 -10.99
CA ASP A 111 14.68 -6.08 -12.28
C ASP A 111 14.33 -7.43 -12.91
N ALA A 112 14.25 -8.50 -12.11
CA ALA A 112 14.13 -9.87 -12.61
C ALA A 112 12.73 -10.24 -13.08
N HIS A 113 11.68 -9.72 -12.43
CA HIS A 113 10.29 -10.05 -12.76
C HIS A 113 9.77 -9.18 -13.90
N PRO A 114 9.51 -9.70 -15.11
CA PRO A 114 9.07 -8.86 -16.23
C PRO A 114 7.58 -8.47 -16.17
N GLY A 115 6.80 -9.14 -15.33
CA GLY A 115 5.35 -8.95 -15.25
C GLY A 115 4.92 -7.84 -14.30
N PRO A 116 3.60 -7.69 -14.10
CA PRO A 116 3.06 -6.69 -13.19
C PRO A 116 3.23 -7.07 -11.71
N PHE A 117 3.01 -6.08 -10.84
CA PHE A 117 2.87 -6.30 -9.40
C PHE A 117 1.45 -5.92 -8.97
N LEU A 118 0.75 -6.82 -8.27
CA LEU A 118 -0.55 -6.50 -7.68
C LEU A 118 -0.35 -5.57 -6.49
N SER A 119 0.58 -5.94 -5.60
CA SER A 119 0.84 -5.21 -4.36
C SER A 119 2.33 -5.15 -4.06
N VAL A 120 2.81 -3.98 -3.66
CA VAL A 120 4.20 -3.74 -3.28
C VAL A 120 4.26 -2.97 -1.98
N SER A 121 4.90 -3.57 -0.96
CA SER A 121 5.12 -2.98 0.35
C SER A 121 6.60 -2.85 0.65
N LEU A 122 7.05 -1.60 0.72
CA LEU A 122 8.44 -1.21 0.96
C LEU A 122 8.50 -0.35 2.22
N THR A 123 8.73 -0.99 3.37
CA THR A 123 8.71 -0.33 4.69
C THR A 123 10.05 -0.41 5.43
N THR A 124 10.97 -1.25 4.96
CA THR A 124 12.19 -1.58 5.70
C THR A 124 13.41 -0.75 5.28
N THR A 125 13.34 -0.09 4.12
CA THR A 125 14.47 0.59 3.49
C THR A 125 14.62 2.03 3.98
N ARG A 126 15.84 2.40 4.39
CA ARG A 126 16.23 3.79 4.63
C ARG A 126 16.91 4.35 3.39
N PHE A 127 16.35 5.40 2.81
CA PHE A 127 16.90 6.07 1.65
C PHE A 127 17.85 7.20 2.09
N VAL A 128 19.09 7.15 1.61
CA VAL A 128 20.09 8.21 1.85
C VAL A 128 19.93 9.34 0.83
N ASP A 129 19.56 8.98 -0.40
CA ASP A 129 19.26 9.87 -1.50
C ASP A 129 17.99 9.40 -2.24
N SER A 130 17.52 10.23 -3.18
CA SER A 130 16.32 9.95 -3.97
C SER A 130 16.58 9.03 -5.17
N ALA A 131 17.81 8.68 -5.52
CA ALA A 131 18.13 7.98 -6.77
C ALA A 131 17.62 6.54 -6.77
N GLN A 132 17.84 5.80 -5.68
CA GLN A 132 17.32 4.43 -5.56
C GLN A 132 15.79 4.40 -5.53
N ALA A 133 15.18 5.32 -4.78
CA ALA A 133 13.73 5.47 -4.71
C ALA A 133 13.13 5.81 -6.08
N ALA A 134 13.72 6.76 -6.82
CA ALA A 134 13.30 7.16 -8.15
C ALA A 134 13.33 5.97 -9.12
N ARG A 135 14.43 5.20 -9.11
CA ARG A 135 14.58 4.00 -9.93
C ARG A 135 13.50 2.96 -9.63
N TRP A 136 13.22 2.71 -8.35
CA TRP A 136 12.18 1.75 -7.97
C TRP A 136 10.80 2.20 -8.43
N LEU A 137 10.47 3.47 -8.23
CA LEU A 137 9.20 4.04 -8.68
C LEU A 137 9.04 4.02 -10.20
N GLU A 138 10.11 4.26 -10.96
CA GLU A 138 10.10 4.12 -12.41
C GLU A 138 9.82 2.69 -12.86
N LEU A 139 10.47 1.69 -12.23
CA LEU A 139 10.19 0.29 -12.50
C LEU A 139 8.74 -0.08 -12.15
N LEU A 140 8.24 0.38 -11.00
CA LEU A 140 6.87 0.11 -10.57
C LEU A 140 5.83 0.75 -11.49
N ALA A 141 6.09 1.96 -11.99
CA ALA A 141 5.24 2.61 -12.97
C ALA A 141 5.11 1.77 -14.26
N THR A 142 6.21 1.18 -14.73
CA THR A 142 6.17 0.29 -15.91
C THR A 142 5.47 -1.06 -15.66
N LYS A 143 5.28 -1.44 -14.39
CA LYS A 143 4.75 -2.74 -13.97
C LYS A 143 3.33 -2.66 -13.41
N GLY A 144 2.67 -1.50 -13.51
CA GLY A 144 1.24 -1.35 -13.21
C GLY A 144 0.86 -1.75 -11.80
N VAL A 145 1.54 -1.20 -10.79
CA VAL A 145 1.23 -1.48 -9.37
C VAL A 145 -0.13 -0.94 -8.95
N GLU A 146 -0.97 -1.78 -8.35
CA GLU A 146 -2.31 -1.39 -7.86
C GLU A 146 -2.31 -0.97 -6.39
N HIS A 147 -1.56 -1.68 -5.54
CA HIS A 147 -1.42 -1.34 -4.12
C HIS A 147 0.05 -1.03 -3.81
N LEU A 148 0.34 0.20 -3.40
CA LEU A 148 1.70 0.64 -3.12
C LEU A 148 1.83 1.22 -1.71
N ILE A 149 2.69 0.61 -0.90
CA ILE A 149 3.15 1.13 0.39
C ILE A 149 4.61 1.51 0.25
N PHE A 150 4.92 2.79 0.43
CA PHE A 150 6.25 3.34 0.21
C PHE A 150 6.70 4.22 1.38
N VAL A 151 7.55 3.66 2.26
CA VAL A 151 7.98 4.31 3.50
C VAL A 151 9.50 4.47 3.53
N ASN A 152 9.97 5.67 3.89
CA ASN A 152 11.38 5.91 4.15
C ASN A 152 11.72 5.62 5.63
N ARG A 153 12.19 4.40 5.92
CA ARG A 153 12.37 3.94 7.30
C ARG A 153 13.38 4.78 8.08
N HIS A 154 13.02 5.14 9.32
CA HIS A 154 13.88 5.81 10.30
C HIS A 154 14.44 7.18 9.86
N SER A 155 13.70 7.92 9.03
CA SER A 155 13.99 9.35 8.87
C SER A 155 13.50 10.07 10.14
N PRO A 156 14.37 10.71 10.95
CA PRO A 156 13.94 11.35 12.21
C PRO A 156 12.98 12.52 11.98
N LEU A 157 13.00 13.10 10.78
CA LEU A 157 11.99 14.00 10.20
C LEU A 157 12.00 13.76 8.68
N PRO A 158 10.89 13.99 7.94
CA PRO A 158 10.86 13.92 6.48
C PRO A 158 11.78 14.98 5.86
N CYS A 159 13.05 14.66 5.65
CA CYS A 159 14.05 15.56 5.04
C CYS A 159 14.30 15.23 3.57
N LEU A 160 14.08 13.97 3.17
CA LEU A 160 14.27 13.54 1.79
C LEU A 160 12.98 13.74 1.01
N ARG A 161 13.10 14.42 -0.14
CA ARG A 161 11.96 14.63 -1.04
C ARG A 161 11.57 13.33 -1.74
N LEU A 162 10.28 13.05 -1.78
CA LEU A 162 9.71 11.95 -2.55
C LEU A 162 10.02 12.18 -4.04
N PRO A 163 10.55 11.17 -4.75
CA PRO A 163 10.82 11.30 -6.18
C PRO A 163 9.53 11.49 -6.98
N THR A 164 9.58 12.36 -8.00
CA THR A 164 8.43 12.66 -8.86
C THR A 164 8.00 11.49 -9.73
N GLU A 165 8.84 10.46 -9.86
CA GLU A 165 8.56 9.21 -10.57
C GLU A 165 7.33 8.48 -9.99
N ILE A 166 6.97 8.72 -8.72
CA ILE A 166 5.76 8.12 -8.14
C ILE A 166 4.49 8.50 -8.91
N PHE A 167 4.48 9.70 -9.51
CA PHE A 167 3.35 10.18 -10.31
C PHE A 167 3.26 9.52 -11.69
N LYS A 168 4.29 8.78 -12.11
CA LYS A 168 4.23 7.94 -13.31
C LYS A 168 3.40 6.67 -13.06
N CYS A 169 3.20 6.27 -11.81
CA CYS A 169 2.32 5.15 -11.46
C CYS A 169 0.86 5.57 -11.64
N SER A 170 0.23 5.20 -12.76
CA SER A 170 -1.17 5.54 -13.07
C SER A 170 -2.20 4.48 -12.64
N SER A 171 -1.72 3.29 -12.30
CA SER A 171 -2.50 2.13 -11.85
C SER A 171 -2.93 2.09 -10.37
N PRO A 172 -2.33 2.81 -9.41
CA PRO A 172 -2.64 2.60 -8.00
C PRO A 172 -4.11 2.87 -7.66
N ARG A 173 -4.74 1.86 -7.04
CA ARG A 173 -6.03 1.98 -6.33
C ARG A 173 -5.81 2.40 -4.89
N SER A 174 -4.70 1.96 -4.28
CA SER A 174 -4.34 2.23 -2.90
C SER A 174 -2.90 2.69 -2.80
N LEU A 175 -2.67 3.83 -2.15
CA LEU A 175 -1.36 4.46 -2.01
C LEU A 175 -1.09 4.88 -0.57
N TYR A 176 -0.05 4.32 0.02
CA TYR A 176 0.47 4.70 1.33
C TYR A 176 1.87 5.30 1.18
N ILE A 177 2.06 6.53 1.66
CA ILE A 177 3.34 7.24 1.65
C ILE A 177 3.73 7.56 3.09
N GLY A 178 4.93 7.13 3.49
CA GLY A 178 5.42 7.31 4.86
C GLY A 178 6.79 7.99 4.94
N ALA A 179 6.96 8.97 5.82
CA ALA A 179 8.24 9.60 6.16
C ALA A 179 8.98 10.27 4.98
N TRP A 180 8.22 10.91 4.07
CA TRP A 180 8.76 11.65 2.93
C TRP A 180 8.37 13.13 2.97
N ALA A 181 9.18 14.00 2.36
CA ALA A 181 8.73 15.34 2.00
C ALA A 181 8.10 15.32 0.60
N LEU A 182 6.85 15.72 0.44
CA LEU A 182 6.23 15.75 -0.89
C LEU A 182 6.85 16.88 -1.74
N PRO A 183 7.13 16.63 -3.04
CA PRO A 183 7.56 17.69 -3.95
C PRO A 183 6.37 18.58 -4.31
N ALA A 184 6.60 19.87 -4.57
CA ALA A 184 5.56 20.79 -5.04
C ALA A 184 4.85 20.32 -6.33
N ALA A 185 5.52 19.49 -7.15
CA ALA A 185 4.92 18.86 -8.32
C ALA A 185 3.76 17.89 -7.98
N ALA A 186 3.65 17.43 -6.72
CA ALA A 186 2.55 16.60 -6.26
C ALA A 186 1.19 17.29 -6.43
N ALA A 187 1.18 18.61 -6.28
CA ALA A 187 0.01 19.47 -6.48
C ALA A 187 -0.50 19.51 -7.93
N ALA A 188 0.26 18.98 -8.90
CA ALA A 188 -0.08 18.95 -10.32
C ALA A 188 -0.32 17.51 -10.85
N ALA A 189 -0.13 16.50 -10.01
CA ALA A 189 -0.14 15.10 -10.42
C ALA A 189 -1.44 14.39 -10.00
N ALA A 190 -2.07 13.69 -10.94
CA ALA A 190 -3.30 12.95 -10.71
C ALA A 190 -3.04 11.42 -10.69
N PHE A 191 -3.63 10.73 -9.73
CA PHE A 191 -3.79 9.28 -9.74
C PHE A 191 -5.23 8.96 -10.15
N PRO A 192 -5.50 8.60 -11.41
CA PRO A 192 -6.85 8.58 -11.95
C PRO A 192 -7.76 7.52 -11.32
N ASN A 193 -7.17 6.44 -10.80
CA ASN A 193 -7.88 5.29 -10.22
C ASN A 193 -7.78 5.20 -8.69
N LEU A 194 -7.21 6.23 -8.05
CA LEU A 194 -6.92 6.18 -6.62
C LEU A 194 -8.20 6.27 -5.79
N GLN A 195 -8.40 5.26 -4.95
CA GLN A 195 -9.54 5.17 -4.03
C GLN A 195 -9.11 5.34 -2.59
N GLU A 196 -7.88 5.00 -2.26
CA GLU A 196 -7.38 5.04 -0.89
C GLU A 196 -6.03 5.73 -0.83
N LEU A 197 -5.93 6.78 -0.02
CA LEU A 197 -4.71 7.54 0.20
C LEU A 197 -4.36 7.62 1.68
N TYR A 198 -3.14 7.25 2.02
CA TYR A 198 -2.62 7.28 3.39
C TYR A 198 -1.30 8.03 3.40
N LEU A 199 -1.21 9.05 4.25
CA LEU A 199 -0.03 9.88 4.42
C LEU A 199 0.39 9.82 5.88
N ALA A 200 1.60 9.32 6.15
CA ALA A 200 2.14 9.20 7.51
C ALA A 200 3.50 9.88 7.66
N CYS A 201 3.68 10.74 8.66
CA CYS A 201 4.90 11.52 8.89
C CYS A 201 5.41 12.25 7.64
N VAL A 202 4.50 12.78 6.82
CA VAL A 202 4.79 13.48 5.57
C VAL A 202 4.95 14.98 5.84
N ALA A 203 5.99 15.58 5.26
CA ALA A 203 6.13 17.04 5.20
C ALA A 203 5.58 17.58 3.89
N MET A 204 4.66 18.53 3.97
CA MET A 204 4.05 19.22 2.84
C MET A 204 3.49 20.56 3.31
N ASP A 205 3.34 21.52 2.41
CA ASP A 205 2.63 22.76 2.74
C ASP A 205 1.11 22.62 2.53
N ASP A 206 0.33 23.49 3.17
CA ASP A 206 -1.13 23.48 3.07
C ASP A 206 -1.62 23.71 1.64
N ARG A 207 -0.86 24.46 0.82
CA ARG A 207 -1.26 24.79 -0.54
C ARG A 207 -1.20 23.56 -1.42
N ASP A 208 -0.11 22.82 -1.32
CA ASP A 208 0.15 21.58 -2.03
C ASP A 208 -0.83 20.49 -1.59
N LEU A 209 -1.17 20.42 -0.30
CA LEU A 209 -2.22 19.52 0.19
C LEU A 209 -3.56 19.83 -0.45
N ASN A 210 -3.96 21.10 -0.42
CA ASN A 210 -5.24 21.52 -0.98
C ASN A 210 -5.31 21.28 -2.50
N LEU A 211 -4.22 21.52 -3.22
CA LEU A 211 -4.14 21.25 -4.66
C LEU A 211 -4.19 19.74 -4.95
N LEU A 212 -3.45 18.95 -4.19
CA LEU A 212 -3.46 17.49 -4.26
C LEU A 212 -4.87 16.93 -4.01
N LEU A 213 -5.58 17.43 -3.01
CA LEU A 213 -6.97 17.04 -2.72
C LEU A 213 -7.99 17.57 -3.75
N GLN A 214 -7.70 18.70 -4.43
CA GLN A 214 -8.52 19.20 -5.54
C GLN A 214 -8.34 18.40 -6.83
N LEU A 215 -7.13 17.87 -7.05
CA LEU A 215 -6.82 17.03 -8.20
C LEU A 215 -7.33 15.61 -8.04
N TYR A 216 -7.42 15.09 -6.82
CA TYR A 216 -7.89 13.74 -6.64
C TYR A 216 -9.42 13.62 -6.81
N PRO A 217 -9.87 12.68 -7.67
CA PRO A 217 -11.14 12.76 -8.36
C PRO A 217 -12.29 12.24 -7.47
N PRO A 218 -13.55 12.20 -7.97
CA PRO A 218 -14.69 11.72 -7.21
C PRO A 218 -14.57 10.30 -6.64
N GLN A 219 -13.57 9.49 -7.02
CA GLN A 219 -13.47 8.09 -6.59
C GLN A 219 -12.72 7.85 -5.28
N LEU A 220 -12.10 8.88 -4.67
CA LEU A 220 -11.40 8.71 -3.40
C LEU A 220 -12.40 8.34 -2.30
N GLU A 221 -12.33 7.10 -1.84
CA GLU A 221 -13.19 6.53 -0.80
C GLU A 221 -12.59 6.71 0.60
N GLN A 222 -11.25 6.64 0.70
CA GLN A 222 -10.54 6.70 1.96
C GLN A 222 -9.34 7.65 1.91
N LEU A 223 -9.26 8.51 2.91
CA LEU A 223 -8.15 9.42 3.13
C LEU A 223 -7.71 9.34 4.59
N SER A 224 -6.43 9.10 4.86
CA SER A 224 -5.91 9.08 6.23
C SER A 224 -4.62 9.88 6.35
N PHE A 225 -4.53 10.69 7.40
CA PHE A 225 -3.31 11.41 7.78
C PHE A 225 -2.78 10.85 9.09
N ASN A 226 -1.48 10.84 9.33
CA ASN A 226 -0.94 10.38 10.61
C ASN A 226 0.38 11.09 10.92
N GLU A 227 0.45 11.81 12.03
CA GLU A 227 1.66 12.54 12.47
C GLU A 227 2.29 13.41 11.36
N ASN A 228 1.45 13.95 10.46
CA ASN A 228 1.90 14.82 9.38
C ASN A 228 2.15 16.23 9.91
N ILE A 229 3.10 16.94 9.29
CA ILE A 229 3.38 18.33 9.64
C ILE A 229 2.51 19.22 8.74
N THR A 230 1.20 19.27 8.98
CA THR A 230 0.24 20.07 8.19
C THR A 230 -0.81 20.74 9.07
N PRO A 231 -0.84 22.08 9.19
CA PRO A 231 -1.80 22.73 10.08
C PRO A 231 -3.25 22.73 9.58
N ILE A 232 -3.53 22.63 8.27
CA ILE A 232 -4.91 22.72 7.74
C ILE A 232 -5.18 21.76 6.56
N VAL A 233 -6.19 20.90 6.69
CA VAL A 233 -6.71 20.02 5.64
C VAL A 233 -8.04 20.56 5.10
N ARG A 234 -8.11 20.99 3.82
CA ARG A 234 -9.36 21.44 3.20
C ARG A 234 -9.83 20.48 2.10
N ILE A 235 -10.99 19.88 2.32
CA ILE A 235 -11.64 18.96 1.38
C ILE A 235 -12.76 19.73 0.67
N GLY A 236 -12.45 20.25 -0.52
CA GLY A 236 -13.39 21.03 -1.32
C GLY A 236 -14.48 20.20 -2.00
N HIS A 237 -14.09 19.17 -2.75
CA HIS A 237 -15.04 18.33 -3.51
C HIS A 237 -14.58 16.87 -3.60
N ALA A 238 -15.01 16.05 -2.64
CA ALA A 238 -14.74 14.61 -2.60
C ALA A 238 -16.06 13.85 -2.35
N PRO A 239 -16.87 13.58 -3.39
CA PRO A 239 -18.22 13.03 -3.24
C PRO A 239 -18.27 11.58 -2.77
N GLN A 240 -17.29 10.72 -3.11
CA GLN A 240 -17.25 9.33 -2.65
C GLN A 240 -16.41 9.14 -1.37
N LEU A 241 -15.92 10.22 -0.75
CA LEU A 241 -15.10 10.11 0.46
C LEU A 241 -15.95 9.59 1.62
N ARG A 242 -15.75 8.32 1.94
CA ARG A 242 -16.48 7.58 2.96
C ARG A 242 -15.72 7.45 4.25
N VAL A 243 -14.39 7.50 4.22
CA VAL A 243 -13.52 7.34 5.38
C VAL A 243 -12.50 8.47 5.42
N LEU A 244 -12.50 9.21 6.52
CA LEU A 244 -11.44 10.14 6.86
C LEU A 244 -10.79 9.73 8.17
N GLY A 245 -9.51 9.33 8.11
CA GLY A 245 -8.73 8.81 9.22
C GLY A 245 -7.71 9.79 9.77
N TYR A 246 -7.60 9.81 11.09
CA TYR A 246 -6.57 10.46 11.93
C TYR A 246 -6.22 11.92 11.60
N LEU A 247 -6.61 12.80 12.53
CA LEU A 247 -6.16 14.18 12.66
C LEU A 247 -5.84 14.38 14.15
N LEU A 248 -4.71 15.01 14.46
CA LEU A 248 -4.34 15.34 15.83
C LEU A 248 -5.15 16.55 16.30
N PRO A 249 -6.06 16.42 17.28
CA PRO A 249 -6.84 17.54 17.80
C PRO A 249 -5.92 18.58 18.42
N GLY A 250 -6.24 19.85 18.19
CA GLY A 250 -5.45 20.99 18.67
C GLY A 250 -4.24 21.32 17.80
N ILE A 251 -3.90 20.50 16.80
CA ILE A 251 -2.82 20.74 15.83
C ILE A 251 -3.40 20.88 14.41
N ASP A 252 -4.25 19.95 14.00
CA ASP A 252 -4.79 19.91 12.63
C ASP A 252 -6.20 20.52 12.58
N VAL A 253 -6.46 21.38 11.59
CA VAL A 253 -7.80 21.91 11.29
C VAL A 253 -8.37 21.22 10.06
N LEU A 254 -9.56 20.63 10.17
CA LEU A 254 -10.25 19.99 9.06
C LEU A 254 -11.41 20.85 8.55
N GLU A 255 -11.43 21.12 7.26
CA GLU A 255 -12.52 21.83 6.59
C GLU A 255 -13.12 20.95 5.50
N ILE A 256 -14.42 20.70 5.56
CA ILE A 256 -15.17 19.93 4.55
C ILE A 256 -16.23 20.84 3.96
N GLY A 257 -16.07 21.24 2.70
CA GLY A 257 -16.92 22.26 2.07
C GLY A 257 -16.87 23.57 2.87
N ASN A 258 -18.03 24.01 3.38
CA ASN A 258 -18.14 25.20 4.26
C ASN A 258 -18.08 24.86 5.76
N THR A 259 -17.89 23.59 6.11
CA THR A 259 -17.91 23.13 7.50
C THR A 259 -16.49 23.03 8.04
N ILE A 260 -16.15 23.87 9.01
CA ILE A 260 -14.89 23.79 9.74
C ILE A 260 -15.10 22.91 10.98
N ILE A 261 -14.33 21.83 11.07
CA ILE A 261 -14.26 20.92 12.21
C ILE A 261 -13.07 21.36 13.05
N LYS A 262 -13.36 21.82 14.28
CA LYS A 262 -12.37 22.33 15.23
C LYS A 262 -12.12 21.34 16.35
N ASP A 263 -11.04 21.55 17.09
CA ASP A 263 -10.77 20.86 18.34
C ASP A 263 -11.99 20.87 19.28
N GLY A 264 -12.28 19.72 19.90
CA GLY A 264 -13.48 19.49 20.74
C GLY A 264 -14.79 19.16 20.00
N THR A 265 -14.80 19.04 18.66
CA THR A 265 -16.00 18.61 17.91
C THR A 265 -16.19 17.09 18.01
N THR A 266 -17.29 16.61 18.59
CA THR A 266 -17.51 15.15 18.74
C THR A 266 -17.80 14.46 17.42
N VAL A 267 -17.48 13.17 17.31
CA VAL A 267 -17.78 12.33 16.12
C VAL A 267 -19.26 12.44 15.74
N SER A 268 -20.15 12.38 16.72
CA SER A 268 -21.60 12.53 16.53
C SER A 268 -22.00 13.89 15.96
N GLN A 269 -21.33 14.99 16.31
CA GLN A 269 -21.59 16.32 15.74
C GLN A 269 -21.11 16.42 14.29
N ILE A 270 -20.03 15.71 13.96
CA ILE A 270 -19.49 15.65 12.60
C ILE A 270 -20.42 14.81 11.72
N GLU A 271 -20.85 13.64 12.18
CA GLU A 271 -21.81 12.77 11.48
C GLU A 271 -23.17 13.45 11.27
N GLN A 272 -23.64 14.25 12.24
CA GLN A 272 -24.86 15.06 12.06
C GLN A 272 -24.71 16.14 10.98
N ARG A 273 -23.51 16.72 10.83
CA ARG A 273 -23.21 17.75 9.84
C ARG A 273 -22.87 17.17 8.46
N CYS A 274 -22.45 15.91 8.41
CA CYS A 274 -22.00 15.20 7.21
C CYS A 274 -22.55 13.75 7.19
N PRO A 275 -23.88 13.53 7.13
CA PRO A 275 -24.50 12.22 7.39
C PRO A 275 -24.16 11.13 6.35
N GLU A 276 -23.67 11.50 5.17
CA GLU A 276 -23.26 10.54 4.14
C GLU A 276 -21.79 10.07 4.28
N ARG A 277 -21.04 10.60 5.23
CA ARG A 277 -19.60 10.32 5.41
C ARG A 277 -19.36 9.61 6.74
N ARG A 278 -18.58 8.53 6.74
CA ARG A 278 -18.19 7.82 7.97
C ARG A 278 -16.80 8.29 8.41
N PHE A 279 -16.64 8.64 9.68
CA PHE A 279 -15.37 9.11 10.20
C PHE A 279 -14.78 8.03 11.10
N PHE A 280 -13.89 7.19 10.56
CA PHE A 280 -13.22 6.14 11.32
C PHE A 280 -11.88 6.66 11.86
N GLY A 281 -11.60 6.42 13.15
CA GLY A 281 -10.35 6.84 13.80
C GLY A 281 -10.43 8.13 14.63
N LEU A 282 -11.55 8.86 14.58
CA LEU A 282 -11.81 9.94 15.55
C LEU A 282 -12.13 9.40 16.97
N GLU A 283 -12.60 8.15 17.08
CA GLU A 283 -13.05 7.56 18.35
C GLU A 283 -11.92 7.30 19.36
N ASN A 284 -10.69 7.05 18.89
CA ASN A 284 -9.52 6.85 19.76
C ASN A 284 -8.87 8.16 20.24
N VAL A 285 -9.35 9.29 19.72
CA VAL A 285 -8.76 10.60 19.90
C VAL A 285 -9.54 11.43 20.92
N PHE A 286 -10.87 11.28 20.98
CA PHE A 286 -11.73 11.98 21.95
C PHE A 286 -11.93 11.24 23.30
N ARG A 287 -11.30 10.08 23.49
CA ARG A 287 -11.37 9.35 24.78
C ARG A 287 -10.31 9.77 25.80
N ASN A 288 -9.36 10.62 25.42
CA ASN A 288 -8.29 11.11 26.30
C ASN A 288 -8.36 12.63 26.54
N SER A 289 -9.51 13.26 26.33
CA SER A 289 -9.78 14.66 26.73
C SER A 289 -10.31 14.73 28.16
#